data_AF-A0A559KJH3-F1
#
_entry.id   AF-A0A559KJH3-F1
#
_cell.length_a   1.000
_cell.length_b   1.000
_cell.length_c   1.000
_cell.angle_alpha   90.00
_cell.angle_beta   90.00
_cell.angle_gamma   90.00
#
_symmetry.space_group_name_H-M   'P 1'
#
loop_
_entity.id
_entity.type
_entity.pdbx_description
1 polymer ?
#
loop_
_entity_poly.entity_id
_entity_poly.type
_entity_poly.pdbx_seq_one_letter_code
_entity_poly.pdbx_strand_id
1 'polypeptide(L)'
;YTVKDLKDAGFTATELKNAGFQATELKDAGFTATELKNAGFAATELKNAGFKANELKADYTVKDLKDAGFTATELKADYTVKDLKDAGFKAKELINAQFTATELKNAGFTATDNEINKSFNITIFFLVIVIMSIIFVMFVINKNQNLKKKPKN
;
A
#
# COMPACT_ATOMS: atom_id res chain seq x y z
N TYR A 1 -30.29 25.40 -8.26
CA TYR A 1 -29.83 25.09 -6.89
C TYR A 1 -28.63 24.19 -7.00
N THR A 2 -27.58 24.50 -6.24
CA THR A 2 -26.42 23.60 -6.11
C THR A 2 -26.81 22.41 -5.24
N VAL A 3 -26.06 21.30 -5.33
CA VAL A 3 -26.26 20.15 -4.43
C VAL A 3 -26.08 20.54 -2.96
N LYS A 4 -25.19 21.51 -2.70
CA LYS A 4 -25.02 22.09 -1.36
C LYS A 4 -26.29 22.80 -0.88
N ASP A 5 -26.94 23.60 -1.73
CA ASP A 5 -28.21 24.25 -1.37
C ASP A 5 -29.29 23.22 -1.04
N LEU A 6 -29.34 22.11 -1.78
CA LEU A 6 -30.28 21.02 -1.51
C LEU A 6 -29.97 20.32 -0.18
N LYS A 7 -28.70 20.07 0.12
CA LYS A 7 -28.28 19.54 1.41
C LYS A 7 -28.68 20.47 2.56
N ASP A 8 -28.40 21.77 2.42
CA ASP A 8 -28.72 22.80 3.41
C ASP A 8 -30.25 22.95 3.60
N ALA A 9 -31.03 22.65 2.56
CA ALA A 9 -32.50 22.57 2.61
C ALA A 9 -33.03 21.26 3.23
N GLY A 10 -32.16 20.33 3.64
CA GLY A 10 -32.53 19.11 4.35
C GLY A 10 -32.71 17.86 3.50
N PHE A 11 -32.39 17.90 2.20
CA PHE A 11 -32.43 16.70 1.36
C PHE A 11 -31.34 15.71 1.77
N THR A 12 -31.72 14.44 1.87
CA THR A 12 -30.83 13.33 2.22
C THR A 12 -30.03 12.85 1.00
N ALA A 13 -28.89 12.19 1.25
CA ALA A 13 -28.11 11.57 0.18
C ALA A 13 -28.93 10.54 -0.64
N THR A 14 -29.86 9.83 0.01
CA THR A 14 -30.74 8.86 -0.66
C THR A 14 -31.71 9.53 -1.64
N GLU A 15 -32.35 10.63 -1.22
CA GLU A 15 -33.25 11.40 -2.09
C GLU A 15 -32.50 11.97 -3.29
N LEU A 16 -31.31 12.51 -3.06
CA LEU A 16 -30.49 13.09 -4.12
C LEU A 16 -29.97 12.01 -5.08
N LYS A 17 -29.56 10.84 -4.58
CA LYS A 17 -29.20 9.71 -5.43
C LYS A 17 -30.39 9.26 -6.29
N ASN A 18 -31.58 9.14 -5.71
CA ASN A 18 -32.80 8.77 -6.44
C ASN A 18 -33.19 9.83 -7.48
N ALA A 19 -32.82 11.10 -7.25
CA ALA A 19 -32.96 12.18 -8.22
C ALA A 19 -31.86 12.20 -9.31
N GLY A 20 -30.88 11.29 -9.25
CA GLY A 20 -29.84 11.10 -10.26
C GLY A 20 -28.50 11.80 -9.98
N PHE A 21 -28.29 12.32 -8.76
CA PHE A 21 -27.00 12.90 -8.39
C PHE A 21 -25.93 11.83 -8.16
N GLN A 22 -24.73 12.10 -8.64
CA GLN A 22 -23.58 11.21 -8.54
C GLN A 22 -22.84 11.39 -7.20
N ALA A 23 -22.11 10.37 -6.77
CA ALA A 23 -21.33 10.41 -5.53
C ALA A 23 -20.32 11.57 -5.47
N THR A 24 -19.73 11.96 -6.62
CA THR A 24 -18.84 13.13 -6.74
C THR A 24 -19.55 14.42 -6.32
N GLU A 25 -20.74 14.65 -6.86
CA GLU A 25 -21.50 15.89 -6.61
C GLU A 25 -21.95 15.96 -5.15
N LEU A 26 -22.34 14.83 -4.58
CA LEU A 26 -22.71 14.75 -3.17
C LEU A 26 -21.49 14.95 -2.25
N LYS A 27 -20.34 14.38 -2.60
CA LYS A 27 -19.10 14.63 -1.85
C LYS A 27 -18.70 16.10 -1.87
N ASP A 28 -18.79 16.75 -3.03
CA ASP A 28 -18.48 18.18 -3.18
C ASP A 28 -19.46 19.07 -2.40
N ALA A 29 -20.71 18.61 -2.23
CA ALA A 29 -21.69 19.22 -1.32
C ALA A 29 -21.43 18.90 0.17
N GLY A 30 -20.41 18.11 0.48
CA GLY A 30 -19.97 17.79 1.84
C GLY A 30 -20.66 16.59 2.48
N PHE A 31 -21.33 15.72 1.72
CA PHE A 31 -21.79 14.43 2.25
C PHE A 31 -20.59 13.52 2.59
N THR A 32 -20.69 12.84 3.73
CA THR A 32 -19.70 11.88 4.22
C THR A 32 -19.83 10.55 3.51
N ALA A 33 -18.74 9.76 3.49
CA ALA A 33 -18.75 8.41 2.95
C ALA A 33 -19.86 7.53 3.55
N THR A 34 -20.08 7.63 4.87
CA THR A 34 -21.13 6.89 5.58
C THR A 34 -22.53 7.27 5.11
N GLU A 35 -22.81 8.56 4.93
CA GLU A 35 -24.11 9.02 4.39
C GLU A 35 -24.33 8.48 2.98
N LEU A 36 -23.30 8.47 2.13
CA LEU A 36 -23.41 7.95 0.77
C LEU A 36 -23.55 6.42 0.74
N LYS A 37 -22.85 5.70 1.60
CA LYS A 37 -23.01 4.26 1.76
C LYS A 37 -24.43 3.89 2.21
N ASN A 38 -25.00 4.66 3.14
CA ASN A 38 -26.39 4.49 3.58
C ASN A 38 -27.41 4.84 2.48
N ALA A 39 -27.07 5.76 1.57
CA ALA A 39 -27.80 5.99 0.33
C ALA A 39 -27.60 4.87 -0.72
N GLY A 40 -26.76 3.88 -0.41
CA GLY A 40 -26.52 2.69 -1.23
C GLY A 40 -25.48 2.88 -2.33
N PHE A 41 -24.61 3.89 -2.26
CA PHE A 41 -23.46 3.96 -3.15
C PHE A 41 -22.50 2.79 -2.87
N ALA A 42 -21.94 2.20 -3.92
CA ALA A 42 -20.91 1.16 -3.81
C ALA A 42 -19.54 1.78 -3.53
N ALA A 43 -18.62 1.01 -2.92
CA ALA A 43 -17.25 1.46 -2.66
C ALA A 43 -16.53 1.93 -3.93
N THR A 44 -16.80 1.33 -5.09
CA THR A 44 -16.24 1.75 -6.39
C THR A 44 -16.70 3.16 -6.78
N GLU A 45 -17.97 3.49 -6.54
CA GLU A 45 -18.52 4.82 -6.83
C GLU A 45 -17.90 5.86 -5.90
N LEU A 46 -17.70 5.52 -4.63
CA LEU A 46 -17.03 6.39 -3.66
C LEU A 46 -15.54 6.57 -3.98
N LYS A 47 -14.85 5.51 -4.40
CA LYS A 47 -13.48 5.61 -4.89
C LYS A 47 -13.39 6.56 -6.08
N ASN A 48 -14.29 6.41 -7.05
CA ASN A 48 -14.34 7.27 -8.24
C ASN A 48 -14.70 8.72 -7.87
N ALA A 49 -15.47 8.92 -6.80
CA ALA A 49 -15.69 10.24 -6.20
C ALA A 49 -14.47 10.79 -5.43
N GLY A 50 -13.39 10.02 -5.33
CA GLY A 50 -12.14 10.42 -4.70
C GLY A 50 -12.14 10.32 -3.17
N PHE A 51 -13.03 9.51 -2.58
CA PHE A 51 -12.88 9.13 -1.18
C PHE A 51 -11.65 8.25 -1.01
N LYS A 52 -10.91 8.46 0.08
CA LYS A 52 -9.75 7.67 0.46
C LYS A 52 -10.18 6.44 1.26
N ALA A 53 -9.33 5.43 1.29
CA ALA A 53 -9.62 4.19 1.99
C ALA A 53 -9.93 4.38 3.48
N ASN A 54 -9.23 5.30 4.17
CA ASN A 54 -9.49 5.60 5.57
C ASN A 54 -10.89 6.20 5.82
N GLU A 55 -11.45 6.93 4.86
CA GLU A 55 -12.82 7.46 4.91
C GLU A 55 -13.87 6.35 4.72
N LEU A 56 -13.51 5.26 4.03
CA LEU A 56 -14.39 4.12 3.74
C LEU A 56 -14.25 2.98 4.76
N LYS A 57 -13.18 2.97 5.56
CA LYS A 57 -12.79 1.86 6.45
C LYS A 57 -13.85 1.49 7.49
N ALA A 58 -14.63 2.46 7.97
CA ALA A 58 -15.69 2.20 8.95
C ALA A 58 -16.87 1.42 8.36
N ASP A 59 -17.05 1.52 7.05
CA ASP A 59 -18.26 1.11 6.37
C ASP A 59 -18.10 -0.06 5.42
N TYR A 60 -16.88 -0.28 4.93
CA TYR A 60 -16.56 -1.30 3.94
C TYR A 60 -15.48 -2.26 4.44
N THR A 61 -15.60 -3.52 4.06
CA THR A 61 -14.54 -4.50 4.34
C THR A 61 -13.34 -4.25 3.44
N VAL A 62 -12.17 -4.74 3.84
CA VAL A 62 -10.95 -4.67 3.00
C VAL A 62 -11.16 -5.34 1.64
N LYS A 63 -11.99 -6.40 1.61
CA LYS A 63 -12.37 -7.07 0.36
C LYS A 63 -13.19 -6.15 -0.54
N ASP A 64 -14.17 -5.43 0.01
CA ASP A 64 -14.97 -4.46 -0.76
C ASP A 64 -14.08 -3.34 -1.31
N LEU A 65 -13.13 -2.85 -0.53
CA LEU A 65 -12.17 -1.84 -0.99
C LEU A 65 -11.27 -2.39 -2.11
N LYS A 66 -10.79 -3.63 -1.98
CA LYS A 66 -10.01 -4.27 -3.04
C LYS A 66 -10.84 -4.45 -4.32
N ASP A 67 -12.08 -4.91 -4.20
CA ASP A 67 -12.98 -5.11 -5.33
C ASP A 67 -13.37 -3.76 -5.98
N ALA A 68 -13.41 -2.68 -5.20
CA ALA A 68 -13.51 -1.31 -5.67
C ALA A 68 -12.23 -0.78 -6.34
N GLY A 69 -11.17 -1.59 -6.36
CA GLY A 69 -9.90 -1.30 -7.02
C GLY A 69 -8.88 -0.55 -6.17
N PHE A 70 -9.07 -0.41 -4.85
CA PHE A 70 -8.01 0.11 -3.98
C PHE A 70 -6.80 -0.81 -3.99
N THR A 71 -5.63 -0.22 -4.17
CA THR A 71 -4.34 -0.91 -4.19
C THR A 71 -3.84 -1.16 -2.77
N ALA A 72 -2.97 -2.15 -2.61
CA ALA A 72 -2.30 -2.39 -1.32
C ALA A 72 -1.53 -1.15 -0.82
N THR A 73 -1.02 -0.30 -1.72
CA THR A 73 -0.35 0.96 -1.36
C THR A 73 -1.32 1.95 -0.72
N GLU A 74 -2.53 2.09 -1.27
CA GLU A 74 -3.57 2.96 -0.72
C GLU A 74 -4.11 2.46 0.63
N LEU A 75 -4.05 1.15 0.88
CA LEU A 75 -4.53 0.52 2.10
C LEU A 75 -3.47 0.36 3.20
N LYS A 76 -2.18 0.50 2.85
CA LYS A 76 -1.06 0.19 3.75
C LYS A 76 -1.06 0.97 5.06
N ALA A 77 -1.51 2.23 5.04
CA ALA A 77 -1.51 3.08 6.23
C ALA A 77 -2.48 2.59 7.31
N ASP A 78 -3.55 1.91 6.91
CA ASP A 78 -4.68 1.63 7.79
C ASP A 78 -4.91 0.13 8.04
N TYR A 79 -4.24 -0.75 7.29
CA TYR A 79 -4.47 -2.20 7.33
C TYR A 79 -3.17 -2.98 7.45
N THR A 80 -3.23 -4.09 8.17
CA THR A 80 -2.08 -5.00 8.31
C THR A 80 -1.95 -5.90 7.08
N VAL A 81 -0.75 -6.47 6.89
CA VAL A 81 -0.51 -7.47 5.82
C VAL A 81 -1.45 -8.67 5.94
N LYS A 82 -1.84 -9.04 7.16
CA LYS A 82 -2.82 -10.10 7.39
C LYS A 82 -4.20 -9.70 6.86
N ASP A 83 -4.68 -8.51 7.17
CA ASP A 83 -5.98 -8.01 6.69
C ASP A 83 -6.03 -7.99 5.15
N LEU A 84 -4.95 -7.52 4.51
CA LEU A 84 -4.83 -7.48 3.06
C LEU A 84 -4.77 -8.90 2.46
N LYS A 85 -4.03 -9.81 3.09
CA LYS A 85 -3.99 -11.22 2.67
C LYS A 85 -5.38 -11.86 2.76
N ASP A 86 -6.11 -11.63 3.85
CA ASP A 86 -7.45 -12.17 4.06
C ASP A 86 -8.46 -11.58 3.06
N ALA A 87 -8.27 -10.33 2.62
CA ALA A 87 -8.97 -9.73 1.48
C ALA A 87 -8.54 -10.27 0.10
N GLY A 88 -7.53 -11.14 0.07
CA GLY A 88 -7.05 -11.84 -1.11
C GLY A 88 -6.00 -11.11 -1.93
N PHE A 89 -5.34 -10.08 -1.38
CA PHE A 89 -4.14 -9.50 -2.01
C PHE A 89 -3.03 -10.56 -2.08
N LYS A 90 -2.29 -10.57 -3.19
CA LYS A 90 -1.17 -11.50 -3.42
C LYS A 90 0.13 -10.91 -2.91
N ALA A 91 1.09 -11.78 -2.58
CA ALA A 91 2.42 -11.38 -2.11
C ALA A 91 3.07 -10.31 -2.99
N LYS A 92 2.97 -10.44 -4.33
CA LYS A 92 3.49 -9.47 -5.30
C LYS A 92 2.87 -8.07 -5.14
N GLU A 93 1.56 -7.98 -4.93
CA GLU A 93 0.87 -6.70 -4.73
C GLU A 93 1.33 -6.01 -3.44
N LEU A 94 1.58 -6.80 -2.39
CA LEU A 94 2.06 -6.32 -1.10
C LEU A 94 3.54 -5.89 -1.17
N ILE A 95 4.38 -6.61 -1.90
CA ILE A 95 5.76 -6.20 -2.19
C ILE A 95 5.79 -4.88 -2.98
N ASN A 96 4.92 -4.73 -3.97
CA ASN A 96 4.81 -3.47 -4.74
C ASN A 96 4.33 -2.31 -3.86
N ALA A 97 3.52 -2.58 -2.84
CA ALA A 97 3.16 -1.65 -1.78
C ALA A 97 4.28 -1.45 -0.73
N GLN A 98 5.47 -1.99 -0.97
CA GLN A 98 6.65 -1.88 -0.10
C GLN A 98 6.46 -2.50 1.29
N PHE A 99 5.64 -3.55 1.43
CA PHE A 99 5.70 -4.40 2.62
C PHE A 99 6.97 -5.25 2.57
N THR A 100 7.59 -5.44 3.73
CA THR A 100 8.82 -6.20 3.90
C THR A 100 8.56 -7.70 3.86
N ALA A 101 9.56 -8.47 3.44
CA ALA A 101 9.48 -9.94 3.46
C ALA A 101 9.15 -10.50 4.84
N THR A 102 9.63 -9.85 5.91
CA THR A 102 9.31 -10.20 7.30
C THR A 102 7.82 -10.04 7.59
N GLU A 103 7.21 -8.92 7.18
CA GLU A 103 5.78 -8.69 7.38
C GLU A 103 4.93 -9.71 6.59
N LEU A 104 5.33 -10.03 5.34
CA LEU A 104 4.69 -11.08 4.54
C LEU A 104 4.79 -12.45 5.23
N LYS A 105 5.97 -12.83 5.73
CA LYS A 105 6.18 -14.07 6.45
C LYS A 105 5.32 -14.14 7.72
N ASN A 106 5.23 -13.04 8.47
CA ASN A 106 4.42 -12.96 9.69
C ASN A 106 2.91 -13.07 9.41
N ALA A 107 2.47 -12.60 8.23
CA ALA A 107 1.10 -12.82 7.75
C ALA A 107 0.88 -14.24 7.17
N GLY A 108 1.90 -15.09 7.19
CA GLY A 108 1.84 -16.48 6.74
C GLY A 108 1.94 -16.66 5.23
N PHE A 109 2.57 -15.73 4.50
CA PHE A 109 3.04 -16.04 3.14
C PHE A 109 4.26 -16.94 3.22
N THR A 110 4.33 -17.97 2.37
CA THR A 110 5.43 -18.96 2.36
C THR A 110 6.35 -18.72 1.17
N ALA A 111 7.61 -19.16 1.28
CA ALA A 111 8.64 -18.95 0.25
C ALA A 111 8.35 -19.63 -1.11
N THR A 112 7.29 -20.44 -1.21
CA THR A 112 6.74 -20.96 -2.47
C THR A 112 6.08 -19.88 -3.33
N ASP A 113 5.80 -18.70 -2.76
CA ASP A 113 5.47 -17.49 -3.51
C ASP A 113 6.75 -16.96 -4.18
N ASN A 114 7.05 -17.52 -5.35
CA ASN A 114 8.27 -17.41 -6.16
C ASN A 114 8.92 -15.99 -6.27
N GLU A 115 8.16 -14.93 -5.99
CA GLU A 115 8.59 -13.53 -6.02
C GLU A 115 9.30 -13.05 -4.73
N ILE A 116 8.97 -13.62 -3.56
CA ILE A 116 9.61 -13.25 -2.27
C ILE A 116 11.10 -13.64 -2.29
N ASN A 117 11.41 -14.81 -2.85
CA ASN A 117 12.77 -15.33 -2.97
C ASN A 117 13.64 -14.46 -3.90
N LYS A 118 13.05 -13.86 -4.94
CA LYS A 118 13.78 -13.00 -5.88
C LYS A 118 14.26 -11.71 -5.22
N SER A 119 13.38 -11.00 -4.50
CA SER A 119 13.74 -9.78 -3.77
C SER A 119 14.75 -10.04 -2.64
N PHE A 120 14.57 -11.15 -1.90
CA PHE A 120 15.47 -11.57 -0.84
C PHE A 120 16.87 -11.91 -1.37
N ASN A 121 16.97 -12.70 -2.45
CA ASN A 121 18.26 -13.04 -3.07
C ASN A 121 18.95 -11.84 -3.71
N ILE A 122 18.21 -10.91 -4.33
CA ILE A 122 18.79 -9.70 -4.90
C ILE A 122 19.41 -8.83 -3.80
N THR A 123 18.72 -8.63 -2.68
CA THR A 123 19.22 -7.82 -1.56
C THR A 123 20.46 -8.45 -0.92
N ILE A 124 20.44 -9.77 -0.71
CA ILE A 124 21.60 -10.52 -0.20
C ILE A 124 22.77 -10.44 -1.18
N PHE A 125 22.52 -10.57 -2.48
CA PHE A 125 23.55 -10.49 -3.51
C PHE A 125 24.27 -9.13 -3.49
N PHE A 126 23.53 -8.02 -3.39
CA PHE A 126 24.14 -6.69 -3.24
C PHE A 126 24.92 -6.53 -1.93
N LEU A 127 24.39 -7.03 -0.80
CA LEU A 127 25.08 -6.99 0.48
C LEU A 127 26.41 -7.76 0.43
N VAL A 128 26.41 -8.97 -0.17
CA VAL A 128 27.62 -9.79 -0.35
C VAL A 128 28.64 -9.08 -1.24
N ILE A 129 28.22 -8.43 -2.32
CA ILE A 129 29.12 -7.64 -3.18
C ILE A 129 29.76 -6.49 -2.41
N VAL A 130 29.00 -5.76 -1.61
CA VAL A 130 29.51 -4.64 -0.80
C VAL A 130 30.52 -5.18 0.23
N ILE A 131 30.19 -6.27 0.93
CA ILE A 131 31.10 -6.91 1.90
C ILE A 131 32.39 -7.38 1.21
N MET A 132 32.28 -8.06 0.07
CA MET A 132 33.45 -8.52 -0.70
C MET A 132 34.32 -7.36 -1.17
N SER A 133 33.71 -6.25 -1.59
CA SER A 133 34.43 -5.03 -1.99
C SER A 133 35.20 -4.41 -0.81
N ILE A 134 34.59 -4.37 0.38
CA ILE A 134 35.25 -3.87 1.61
C ILE A 134 36.43 -4.77 1.99
N ILE A 135 36.23 -6.09 1.97
CA ILE A 135 37.29 -7.07 2.28
C ILE A 135 38.46 -6.92 1.30
N PHE A 136 38.17 -6.76 0.00
CA PHE A 136 39.19 -6.55 -1.02
C PHE A 136 40.00 -5.28 -0.78
N VAL A 137 39.33 -4.16 -0.47
CA VAL A 137 40.01 -2.89 -0.12
C VAL A 137 40.91 -3.06 1.10
N MET A 138 40.43 -3.72 2.16
CA MET A 138 41.22 -4.00 3.36
C MET A 138 42.46 -4.86 3.05
N PHE A 139 42.33 -5.89 2.20
CA PHE A 139 43.44 -6.73 1.77
C PHE A 139 44.51 -5.92 1.01
N VAL A 140 44.10 -5.07 0.07
CA VAL A 140 45.00 -4.20 -0.70
C VAL A 140 45.75 -3.24 0.22
N ILE A 141 45.06 -2.61 1.18
CA ILE A 141 45.67 -1.71 2.17
C ILE A 141 46.70 -2.48 3.00
N ASN A 142 46.36 -3.66 3.52
CA ASN A 142 47.27 -4.47 4.34
C ASN A 142 48.52 -4.91 3.55
N LYS A 143 48.36 -5.33 2.30
CA LYS A 143 49.50 -5.68 1.43
C LYS A 143 50.44 -4.49 1.22
N ASN A 144 49.88 -3.29 0.98
CA ASN A 144 50.67 -2.08 0.76
C ASN A 144 51.43 -1.64 2.04
N GLN A 145 50.82 -1.77 3.22
CA GLN A 145 51.49 -1.51 4.50
C GLN A 145 52.65 -2.48 4.76
N ASN A 146 52.51 -3.76 4.43
CA ASN A 146 53.59 -4.74 4.56
C ASN A 146 54.75 -4.48 3.60
N LEU A 147 54.48 -3.99 2.38
CA LEU A 147 55.53 -3.61 1.43
C LEU A 147 56.34 -2.41 1.90
N LYS A 148 55.71 -1.42 2.55
CA LYS A 148 56.41 -0.26 3.13
C LYS A 148 57.26 -0.60 4.35
N LYS A 149 56.98 -1.71 5.04
CA LYS A 149 57.72 -2.18 6.22
C LYS A 149 58.93 -3.07 5.89
N LYS A 150 59.14 -3.45 4.63
CA LYS A 150 60.36 -4.18 4.26
C LYS A 150 61.58 -3.24 4.35
N PRO A 151 62.62 -3.59 5.13
CA PRO A 151 63.83 -2.78 5.19
C PRO A 151 64.49 -2.73 3.82
N LYS A 152 64.92 -1.54 3.39
CA LYS A 152 65.82 -1.38 2.25
C LYS A 152 67.17 -1.96 2.68
N ASN A 153 67.52 -3.12 2.15
CA ASN A 153 68.90 -3.61 2.17
C ASN A 153 69.79 -2.65 1.38
#